data_AF-A0A3M1R265-F1
#
_entry.id   AF-A0A3M1R265-F1
#
_cell.length_a   1.000
_cell.length_b   1.000
_cell.length_c   1.000
_cell.angle_alpha   90.00
_cell.angle_beta   90.00
_cell.angle_gamma   90.00
#
_symmetry.space_group_name_H-M   'P 1'
#
loop_
_entity.id
_entity.type
_entity.pdbx_description
1 polymer ?
#
loop_
_entity_poly.entity_id
_entity_poly.type
_entity_poly.pdbx_seq_one_letter_code
_entity_poly.pdbx_strand_id
1 'polypeptide(L)'
;MIRTMRKQRMWIPIGLLCIGLLMLLGYPVLAAEQGEGHEPAFDPWKELARFFNFAVIVIVLYLLLRKRISAALQNRQSRIEKAIEDSQKAVAEAEAQLRSHEERVRNLDTEIAQIKQQGAEEREALLQRMEADARTAADRIVQNARLNIEQEVEKAKASLQAEAADLAIRLAEDLLKTHMQEADHQRLVQRYLTQIGGETS
;
A
#
# COMPACT_ATOMS: atom_id res chain seq x y z
N MET A 1 -22.67 1.87 -30.71
CA MET A 1 -22.40 1.37 -32.08
C MET A 1 -23.44 0.33 -32.52
N ILE A 2 -24.75 0.66 -32.53
CA ILE A 2 -25.86 -0.32 -32.75
C ILE A 2 -26.85 0.16 -33.84
N ARG A 3 -26.66 1.35 -34.43
CA ARG A 3 -27.71 2.02 -35.22
C ARG A 3 -27.75 1.66 -36.72
N THR A 4 -26.72 1.03 -37.29
CA THR A 4 -26.63 0.74 -38.74
C THR A 4 -27.13 -0.67 -39.14
N MET A 5 -27.25 -1.61 -38.18
CA MET A 5 -27.63 -3.00 -38.45
C MET A 5 -29.13 -3.18 -38.79
N ARG A 6 -30.01 -2.23 -38.41
CA ARG A 6 -31.46 -2.32 -38.65
C ARG A 6 -31.86 -2.07 -40.11
N LYS A 7 -31.18 -1.16 -40.82
CA LYS A 7 -31.55 -0.82 -42.21
C LYS A 7 -31.30 -1.97 -43.19
N GLN A 8 -30.22 -2.75 -43.02
CA GLN A 8 -29.89 -3.86 -43.92
C GLN A 8 -30.76 -5.11 -43.73
N ARG A 9 -31.26 -5.35 -42.51
CA ARG A 9 -32.15 -6.48 -42.20
C ARG A 9 -33.59 -6.21 -42.62
N MET A 10 -33.91 -4.95 -42.94
CA MET A 10 -35.21 -4.52 -43.46
C MET A 10 -35.32 -4.72 -44.98
N TRP A 11 -34.21 -4.70 -45.73
CA TRP A 11 -34.23 -4.87 -47.20
C TRP A 11 -34.30 -6.34 -47.65
N ILE A 12 -33.93 -7.28 -46.77
CA ILE A 12 -34.09 -8.72 -47.01
C ILE A 12 -35.57 -9.11 -47.09
N PRO A 13 -36.44 -8.81 -46.09
CA PRO A 13 -37.85 -9.11 -46.21
C PRO A 13 -38.50 -8.30 -47.32
N ILE A 14 -38.06 -7.06 -47.61
CA ILE A 14 -38.58 -6.29 -48.75
C ILE A 14 -38.21 -6.93 -50.09
N GLY A 15 -36.97 -7.41 -50.27
CA GLY A 15 -36.56 -8.12 -51.48
C GLY A 15 -37.28 -9.46 -51.67
N LEU A 16 -37.44 -10.23 -50.59
CA LEU A 16 -38.15 -11.51 -50.59
C LEU A 16 -39.67 -11.33 -50.75
N LEU A 17 -40.22 -10.23 -50.21
CA LEU A 17 -41.62 -9.83 -50.37
C LEU A 17 -41.87 -9.23 -51.75
N CYS A 18 -40.93 -8.52 -52.37
CA CYS A 18 -41.02 -8.09 -53.76
C CYS A 18 -40.90 -9.27 -54.73
N ILE A 19 -39.99 -10.23 -54.48
CA ILE A 19 -39.90 -11.48 -55.27
C ILE A 19 -41.17 -12.32 -55.06
N GLY A 20 -41.67 -12.41 -53.83
CA GLY A 20 -42.91 -13.09 -53.49
C GLY A 20 -44.16 -12.42 -54.09
N LEU A 21 -44.23 -11.08 -54.08
CA LEU A 21 -45.32 -10.29 -54.67
C LEU A 21 -45.26 -10.30 -56.20
N LEU A 22 -44.07 -10.35 -56.80
CA LEU A 22 -43.87 -10.48 -58.24
C LEU A 22 -44.13 -11.92 -58.71
N MET A 23 -43.87 -12.92 -57.87
CA MET A 23 -44.38 -14.28 -58.06
C MET A 23 -45.90 -14.35 -57.90
N LEU A 24 -46.48 -13.63 -56.92
CA LEU A 24 -47.94 -13.57 -56.68
C LEU A 24 -48.70 -12.85 -57.80
N LEU A 25 -48.14 -11.75 -58.34
CA LEU A 25 -48.66 -11.00 -59.50
C LEU A 25 -48.35 -11.69 -60.84
N GLY A 26 -47.42 -12.65 -60.86
CA GLY A 26 -47.12 -13.54 -61.99
C GLY A 26 -48.09 -14.73 -62.13
N TYR A 27 -49.06 -14.90 -61.22
CA TYR A 27 -50.06 -15.96 -61.30
C TYR A 27 -51.12 -15.87 -62.42
N PRO A 28 -51.37 -14.77 -63.17
CA PRO A 28 -52.34 -14.83 -64.26
C PRO A 28 -51.82 -15.59 -65.50
N VAL A 29 -50.62 -16.18 -65.45
CA VAL A 29 -50.14 -17.13 -66.49
C VAL A 29 -50.54 -18.58 -66.19
N LEU A 30 -51.25 -18.87 -65.10
CA LEU A 30 -51.84 -20.21 -64.87
C LEU A 30 -53.32 -20.19 -64.51
N ALA A 31 -53.95 -19.01 -64.39
CA ALA A 31 -55.37 -18.87 -64.08
C ALA A 31 -56.24 -18.49 -65.31
N ALA A 32 -55.64 -18.41 -66.51
CA ALA A 32 -56.37 -18.23 -67.76
C ALA A 32 -56.79 -19.57 -68.42
N GLU A 33 -56.60 -20.70 -67.73
CA GLU A 33 -57.15 -22.00 -68.15
C GLU A 33 -58.40 -22.35 -67.31
N GLN A 34 -59.45 -21.56 -67.51
CA GLN A 34 -60.82 -22.09 -67.58
C GLN A 34 -61.40 -21.58 -68.90
N GLY A 35 -61.25 -22.37 -69.96
CA GLY A 35 -61.80 -22.08 -71.28
C GLY A 35 -61.06 -22.82 -72.37
N GLU A 36 -61.74 -23.78 -72.98
CA GLU A 36 -61.28 -24.59 -74.11
C GLU A 36 -60.73 -23.74 -75.26
N GLY A 37 -59.48 -24.00 -75.66
CA GLY A 37 -58.87 -23.41 -76.84
C GLY A 37 -57.42 -23.87 -77.00
N HIS A 38 -57.12 -24.47 -78.15
CA HIS A 38 -55.78 -24.94 -78.53
C HIS A 38 -54.82 -23.74 -78.63
N GLU A 39 -54.15 -23.37 -77.53
CA GLU A 39 -53.04 -22.41 -77.55
C GLU A 39 -51.80 -23.11 -78.15
N PRO A 40 -51.08 -22.49 -79.08
CA PRO A 40 -49.88 -23.09 -79.65
C PRO A 40 -48.87 -23.34 -78.52
N ALA A 41 -48.30 -24.55 -78.48
CA ALA A 41 -47.29 -24.98 -77.49
C ALA A 41 -46.00 -24.11 -77.46
N PHE A 42 -45.94 -23.06 -78.29
CA PHE A 42 -44.87 -22.08 -78.35
C PHE A 42 -45.47 -20.71 -78.65
N ASP A 43 -45.80 -19.95 -77.59
CA ASP A 43 -46.11 -18.52 -77.70
C ASP A 43 -44.83 -17.72 -77.38
N PRO A 44 -44.16 -17.15 -78.39
CA PRO A 44 -42.88 -16.45 -78.22
C PRO A 44 -42.97 -15.29 -77.23
N TRP A 45 -44.14 -14.68 -77.09
CA TRP A 45 -44.34 -13.55 -76.19
C TRP A 45 -44.38 -13.99 -74.72
N LYS A 46 -44.98 -15.14 -74.42
CA LYS A 46 -45.03 -15.73 -73.07
C LYS A 46 -43.66 -16.26 -72.62
N GLU A 47 -42.92 -16.92 -73.51
CA GLU A 47 -41.55 -17.37 -73.20
C GLU A 47 -40.58 -16.21 -72.98
N LEU A 48 -40.73 -15.11 -73.74
CA LEU A 48 -39.95 -13.88 -73.54
C LEU A 48 -40.26 -13.23 -72.18
N ALA A 49 -41.55 -13.18 -71.78
CA ALA A 49 -41.95 -12.67 -70.47
C ALA A 49 -41.38 -13.51 -69.31
N ARG A 50 -41.34 -14.84 -69.47
CA ARG A 50 -40.73 -15.76 -68.50
C ARG A 50 -39.23 -15.55 -68.37
N PHE A 51 -38.53 -15.40 -69.50
CA PHE A 51 -37.09 -15.14 -69.51
C PHE A 51 -36.75 -13.78 -68.90
N PHE A 52 -37.56 -12.76 -69.19
CA PHE A 52 -37.42 -11.43 -68.59
C PHE A 52 -37.62 -11.47 -67.07
N ASN A 53 -38.65 -12.18 -66.59
CA ASN A 53 -38.90 -12.36 -65.16
C ASN A 53 -37.72 -13.06 -64.46
N PHE A 54 -37.21 -14.15 -65.05
CA PHE A 54 -36.03 -14.85 -64.53
C PHE A 54 -34.79 -13.95 -64.50
N ALA A 55 -34.54 -13.18 -65.57
CA ALA A 55 -33.43 -12.24 -65.64
C ALA A 55 -33.51 -11.16 -64.55
N VAL A 56 -34.70 -10.60 -64.30
CA VAL A 56 -34.91 -9.63 -63.22
C VAL A 56 -34.57 -10.23 -61.85
N ILE A 57 -35.02 -11.45 -61.56
CA ILE A 57 -34.71 -12.13 -60.28
C ILE A 57 -33.20 -12.38 -60.14
N VAL A 58 -32.53 -12.85 -61.19
CA VAL A 58 -31.08 -13.10 -61.18
C VAL A 58 -30.29 -11.81 -60.95
N ILE A 59 -30.69 -10.71 -61.59
CA ILE A 59 -30.04 -9.40 -61.40
C ILE A 59 -30.20 -8.91 -59.96
N VAL A 60 -31.40 -8.98 -59.39
CA VAL A 60 -31.66 -8.58 -58.00
C VAL A 60 -30.88 -9.45 -57.02
N LEU A 61 -30.85 -10.77 -57.24
CA LEU A 61 -30.09 -11.71 -56.41
C LEU A 61 -28.59 -11.42 -56.47
N TYR A 62 -28.04 -11.20 -57.66
CA TYR A 62 -26.62 -10.88 -57.85
C TYR A 62 -26.21 -9.60 -57.11
N LEU A 63 -27.03 -8.54 -57.20
CA LEU A 63 -26.76 -7.26 -56.52
C LEU A 63 -26.77 -7.41 -54.99
N LEU A 64 -27.68 -8.23 -54.44
CA LEU A 64 -27.75 -8.50 -53.00
C LEU A 64 -26.59 -9.37 -52.51
N LEU A 65 -26.26 -10.45 -53.24
CA LEU A 65 -25.19 -11.39 -52.87
C LEU A 65 -23.82 -10.72 -52.94
N ARG A 66 -23.53 -9.96 -54.01
CA ARG A 66 -22.25 -9.26 -54.18
C ARG A 66 -21.93 -8.37 -52.97
N LYS A 67 -22.93 -7.63 -52.48
CA LYS A 67 -22.77 -6.75 -51.32
C LYS A 67 -22.54 -7.52 -50.02
N ARG A 68 -23.23 -8.64 -49.81
CA ARG A 68 -23.11 -9.47 -48.59
C ARG A 68 -21.79 -10.21 -48.53
N ILE A 69 -21.36 -10.81 -49.64
CA ILE A 69 -20.10 -11.56 -49.71
C ILE A 69 -18.91 -10.60 -49.51
N SER A 70 -18.91 -9.46 -50.19
CA SER A 70 -17.86 -8.44 -50.02
C SER A 70 -17.79 -7.94 -48.57
N ALA A 71 -18.94 -7.64 -47.95
CA ALA A 71 -18.96 -7.17 -46.56
C ALA A 71 -18.50 -8.26 -45.57
N ALA A 72 -18.86 -9.53 -45.80
CA ALA A 72 -18.42 -10.63 -44.96
C ALA A 72 -16.90 -10.86 -45.05
N LEU A 73 -16.32 -10.79 -46.25
CA LEU A 73 -14.88 -10.92 -46.46
C LEU A 73 -14.10 -9.74 -45.86
N GLN A 74 -14.56 -8.50 -46.07
CA GLN A 74 -13.95 -7.31 -45.46
C GLN A 74 -14.00 -7.35 -43.93
N ASN A 75 -15.14 -7.78 -43.35
CA ASN A 75 -15.24 -7.95 -41.90
C ASN A 75 -14.29 -9.05 -41.38
N ARG A 76 -14.13 -10.16 -42.11
CA ARG A 76 -13.17 -11.21 -41.73
C ARG A 76 -11.74 -10.70 -41.78
N GLN A 77 -11.36 -10.01 -42.87
CA GLN A 77 -10.04 -9.42 -43.03
C GLN A 77 -9.74 -8.42 -41.91
N SER A 78 -10.64 -7.47 -41.65
CA SER A 78 -10.47 -6.49 -40.57
C SER A 78 -10.40 -7.14 -39.18
N ARG A 79 -11.14 -8.23 -38.93
CA ARG A 79 -11.04 -8.97 -37.66
C ARG A 79 -9.70 -9.66 -37.50
N ILE A 80 -9.16 -10.24 -38.56
CA ILE A 80 -7.85 -10.91 -38.53
C ILE A 80 -6.75 -9.88 -38.34
N GLU A 81 -6.80 -8.76 -39.07
CA GLU A 81 -5.85 -7.66 -38.94
C GLU A 81 -5.84 -7.10 -37.52
N LYS A 82 -7.03 -6.82 -36.96
CA LYS A 82 -7.13 -6.39 -35.56
C LYS A 82 -6.63 -7.43 -34.57
N ALA A 83 -6.96 -8.71 -34.78
CA ALA A 83 -6.49 -9.76 -33.89
C ALA A 83 -4.95 -9.89 -33.90
N ILE A 84 -4.32 -9.70 -35.07
CA ILE A 84 -2.87 -9.67 -35.20
C ILE A 84 -2.29 -8.43 -34.53
N GLU A 85 -2.87 -7.24 -34.78
CA GLU A 85 -2.43 -5.99 -34.15
C GLU A 85 -2.54 -6.04 -32.62
N ASP A 86 -3.67 -6.52 -32.10
CA ASP A 86 -3.90 -6.68 -30.67
C ASP A 86 -2.92 -7.69 -30.05
N SER A 87 -2.65 -8.80 -30.75
CA SER A 87 -1.66 -9.78 -30.30
C SER A 87 -0.24 -9.20 -30.28
N GLN A 88 0.14 -8.42 -31.30
CA GLN A 88 1.45 -7.79 -31.35
C GLN A 88 1.61 -6.74 -30.24
N LYS A 89 0.57 -5.94 -29.99
CA LYS A 89 0.54 -5.00 -28.87
C LYS A 89 0.67 -5.70 -27.53
N ALA A 90 -0.09 -6.78 -27.30
CA ALA A 90 -0.02 -7.55 -26.06
C ALA A 90 1.38 -8.14 -25.82
N VAL A 91 2.05 -8.64 -26.88
CA VAL A 91 3.44 -9.13 -26.78
C VAL A 91 4.39 -7.99 -26.47
N ALA A 92 4.30 -6.87 -27.17
CA ALA A 92 5.16 -5.70 -26.92
C ALA A 92 4.99 -5.13 -25.51
N GLU A 93 3.75 -5.07 -25.00
CA GLU A 93 3.45 -4.66 -23.63
C GLU A 93 4.01 -5.64 -22.59
N ALA A 94 3.88 -6.95 -22.83
CA ALA A 94 4.45 -7.97 -21.97
C ALA A 94 5.98 -7.90 -21.93
N GLU A 95 6.64 -7.71 -23.08
CA GLU A 95 8.10 -7.52 -23.15
C GLU A 95 8.56 -6.22 -22.48
N ALA A 96 7.78 -5.14 -22.59
CA ALA A 96 8.06 -3.88 -21.90
C ALA A 96 7.94 -4.03 -20.38
N GLN A 97 6.89 -4.73 -19.90
CA GLN A 97 6.71 -5.03 -18.49
C GLN A 97 7.83 -5.94 -17.97
N LEU A 98 8.19 -6.99 -18.71
CA LEU A 98 9.29 -7.88 -18.34
C LEU A 98 10.61 -7.12 -18.19
N ARG A 99 10.95 -6.26 -19.15
CA ARG A 99 12.14 -5.39 -19.06
C ARG A 99 12.09 -4.47 -17.84
N SER A 100 10.95 -3.84 -17.57
CA SER A 100 10.81 -3.01 -16.36
C SER A 100 10.98 -3.82 -15.07
N HIS A 101 10.45 -5.03 -15.02
CA HIS A 101 10.60 -5.92 -13.86
C HIS A 101 12.04 -6.38 -13.68
N GLU A 102 12.73 -6.76 -14.76
CA GLU A 102 14.14 -7.13 -14.73
C GLU A 102 15.03 -5.98 -14.27
N GLU A 103 14.77 -4.76 -14.76
CA GLU A 103 15.46 -3.55 -14.31
C GLU A 103 15.22 -3.28 -12.82
N ARG A 104 13.97 -3.41 -12.35
CA ARG A 104 13.64 -3.28 -10.92
C ARG A 104 14.39 -4.32 -10.10
N VAL A 105 14.44 -5.57 -10.52
CA VAL A 105 15.16 -6.63 -9.81
C VAL A 105 16.65 -6.34 -9.75
N ARG A 106 17.27 -5.88 -10.84
CA ARG A 106 18.68 -5.46 -10.83
C ARG A 106 18.95 -4.28 -9.90
N ASN A 107 18.04 -3.30 -9.87
CA ASN A 107 18.16 -2.14 -9.00
C ASN A 107 17.99 -2.53 -7.52
N LEU A 108 17.12 -3.50 -7.22
CA LEU A 108 16.91 -4.00 -5.85
C LEU A 108 18.20 -4.57 -5.24
N ASP A 109 19.00 -5.32 -6.01
CA ASP A 109 20.28 -5.84 -5.50
C ASP A 109 21.23 -4.71 -5.08
N THR A 110 21.25 -3.63 -5.86
CA THR A 110 22.05 -2.44 -5.55
C THR A 110 21.51 -1.71 -4.32
N GLU A 111 20.19 -1.55 -4.23
CA GLU A 111 19.53 -0.93 -3.07
C GLU A 111 19.76 -1.74 -1.79
N ILE A 112 19.66 -3.07 -1.86
CA ILE A 112 19.97 -3.97 -0.74
C ILE A 112 21.43 -3.83 -0.31
N ALA A 113 22.36 -3.76 -1.26
CA ALA A 113 23.78 -3.54 -0.95
C ALA A 113 24.00 -2.20 -0.24
N GLN A 114 23.36 -1.13 -0.72
CA GLN A 114 23.41 0.19 -0.09
C GLN A 114 22.82 0.19 1.31
N ILE A 115 21.65 -0.42 1.53
CA ILE A 115 21.02 -0.55 2.85
C ILE A 115 21.93 -1.33 3.81
N LYS A 116 22.54 -2.43 3.35
CA LYS A 116 23.47 -3.21 4.17
C LYS A 116 24.71 -2.40 4.56
N GLN A 117 25.25 -1.63 3.62
CA GLN A 117 26.41 -0.77 3.88
C GLN A 117 26.06 0.34 4.88
N GLN A 118 24.99 1.08 4.64
CA GLN A 118 24.51 2.13 5.54
C GLN A 118 24.22 1.57 6.94
N GLY A 119 23.56 0.41 7.01
CA GLY A 119 23.32 -0.26 8.29
C GLY A 119 24.59 -0.75 8.98
N ALA A 120 25.67 -1.07 8.25
CA ALA A 120 26.96 -1.40 8.86
C ALA A 120 27.66 -0.17 9.43
N GLU A 121 27.66 0.93 8.68
CA GLU A 121 28.21 2.22 9.10
C GLU A 121 27.47 2.78 10.32
N GLU A 122 26.14 2.72 10.33
CA GLU A 122 25.31 3.17 11.44
C GLU A 122 25.51 2.31 12.68
N ARG A 123 25.61 0.98 12.52
CA ARG A 123 25.92 0.07 13.64
C ARG A 123 27.26 0.40 14.28
N GLU A 124 28.29 0.62 13.48
CA GLU A 124 29.62 0.95 13.98
C GLU A 124 29.61 2.29 14.73
N ALA A 125 28.97 3.32 14.15
CA ALA A 125 28.82 4.61 14.81
C ALA A 125 28.03 4.51 16.13
N LEU A 126 26.99 3.67 16.18
CA LEU A 126 26.20 3.43 17.38
C LEU A 126 27.02 2.72 18.45
N LEU A 127 27.79 1.68 18.08
CA LEU A 127 28.67 0.96 19.02
C LEU A 127 29.69 1.89 19.66
N GLN A 128 30.34 2.75 18.86
CA GLN A 128 31.30 3.74 19.36
C GLN A 128 30.66 4.74 20.33
N ARG A 129 29.45 5.23 20.01
CA ARG A 129 28.68 6.11 20.91
C ARG A 129 28.31 5.40 22.20
N MET A 130 27.79 4.17 22.12
CA MET A 130 27.42 3.38 23.29
C MET A 130 28.62 3.11 24.19
N GLU A 131 29.79 2.82 23.62
CA GLU A 131 31.01 2.62 24.40
C GLU A 131 31.46 3.92 25.10
N ALA A 132 31.43 5.05 24.38
CA ALA A 132 31.77 6.35 24.95
C ALA A 132 30.80 6.77 26.09
N ASP A 133 29.51 6.55 25.89
CA ASP A 133 28.47 6.82 26.88
C ASP A 133 28.62 5.91 28.09
N ALA A 134 28.89 4.61 27.89
CA ALA A 134 29.11 3.66 28.96
C ALA A 134 30.35 4.02 29.79
N ARG A 135 31.46 4.41 29.16
CA ARG A 135 32.66 4.89 29.86
C ARG A 135 32.36 6.16 30.67
N THR A 136 31.69 7.13 30.06
CA THR A 136 31.30 8.38 30.74
C THR A 136 30.37 8.12 31.92
N ALA A 137 29.41 7.20 31.78
CA ALA A 137 28.50 6.81 32.85
C ALA A 137 29.26 6.10 33.98
N ALA A 138 30.18 5.19 33.65
CA ALA A 138 31.02 4.51 34.63
C ALA A 138 31.88 5.51 35.43
N ASP A 139 32.53 6.46 34.75
CA ASP A 139 33.33 7.50 35.40
C ASP A 139 32.48 8.36 36.35
N ARG A 140 31.27 8.74 35.92
CA ARG A 140 30.31 9.47 36.77
C ARG A 140 29.90 8.67 38.00
N ILE A 141 29.64 7.37 37.85
CA ILE A 141 29.31 6.49 38.97
C ILE A 141 30.47 6.44 39.96
N VAL A 142 31.71 6.27 39.49
CA VAL A 142 32.90 6.23 40.34
C VAL A 142 33.11 7.55 41.06
N GLN A 143 32.96 8.68 40.36
CA GLN A 143 33.06 10.01 40.97
C GLN A 143 32.00 10.23 42.06
N ASN A 144 30.73 9.91 41.77
CA ASN A 144 29.65 10.02 42.74
C ASN A 144 29.86 9.09 43.93
N ALA A 145 30.34 7.86 43.71
CA ALA A 145 30.64 6.93 44.78
C ALA A 145 31.76 7.47 45.70
N ARG A 146 32.81 8.07 45.13
CA ARG A 146 33.88 8.71 45.92
C ARG A 146 33.36 9.87 46.76
N LEU A 147 32.56 10.75 46.17
CA LEU A 147 31.93 11.87 46.89
C LEU A 147 31.03 11.37 48.02
N ASN A 148 30.23 10.34 47.77
CA ASN A 148 29.37 9.73 48.79
C ASN A 148 30.20 9.09 49.92
N ILE A 149 31.27 8.37 49.58
CA ILE A 149 32.18 7.79 50.58
C ILE A 149 32.78 8.89 51.46
N GLU A 150 33.27 9.97 50.86
CA GLU A 150 33.87 11.08 51.61
C GLU A 150 32.85 11.73 52.56
N GLN A 151 31.62 11.96 52.09
CA GLN A 151 30.53 12.48 52.92
C GLN A 151 30.15 11.52 54.05
N GLU A 152 30.06 10.21 53.80
CA GLU A 152 29.76 9.22 54.82
C GLU A 152 30.90 9.06 55.84
N VAL A 153 32.16 9.18 55.41
CA VAL A 153 33.32 9.18 56.32
C VAL A 153 33.28 10.40 57.24
N GLU A 154 33.00 11.60 56.72
CA GLU A 154 32.90 12.79 57.54
C GLU A 154 31.72 12.71 58.52
N LYS A 155 30.57 12.19 58.09
CA LYS A 155 29.43 11.91 58.99
C LYS A 155 29.79 10.90 60.08
N ALA A 156 30.46 9.81 59.73
CA ALA A 156 30.88 8.79 60.69
C ALA A 156 31.87 9.36 61.73
N LYS A 157 32.83 10.18 61.30
CA LYS A 157 33.75 10.88 62.21
C LYS A 157 33.00 11.82 63.16
N ALA A 158 32.09 12.62 62.64
CA ALA A 158 31.28 13.52 63.47
C ALA A 158 30.42 12.75 64.49
N SER A 159 29.83 11.63 64.08
CA SER A 159 29.07 10.74 64.97
C SER A 159 29.95 10.14 66.07
N LEU A 160 31.15 9.64 65.73
CA LEU A 160 32.09 9.09 66.72
C LEU A 160 32.58 10.14 67.71
N GLN A 161 32.83 11.37 67.25
CA GLN A 161 33.21 12.48 68.12
C GLN A 161 32.09 12.86 69.09
N ALA A 162 30.83 12.90 68.62
CA ALA A 162 29.67 13.16 69.46
C ALA A 162 29.48 12.05 70.52
N GLU A 163 29.63 10.79 70.13
CA GLU A 163 29.51 9.65 71.04
C GLU A 163 30.65 9.62 72.08
N ALA A 164 31.88 9.93 71.67
CA ALA A 164 33.02 10.06 72.58
C ALA A 164 32.84 11.22 73.58
N ALA A 165 32.28 12.35 73.13
CA ALA A 165 31.97 13.49 74.01
C ALA A 165 30.89 13.11 75.04
N ASP A 166 29.84 12.40 74.63
CA ASP A 166 28.79 11.91 75.54
C ASP A 166 29.36 10.94 76.58
N LEU A 167 30.21 9.98 76.15
CA LEU A 167 30.91 9.07 77.05
C LEU A 167 31.81 9.80 78.06
N ALA A 168 32.56 10.80 77.60
CA ALA A 168 33.42 11.60 78.46
C ALA A 168 32.62 12.39 79.52
N ILE A 169 31.48 12.98 79.12
CA ILE A 169 30.57 13.67 80.05
C ILE A 169 30.03 12.69 81.10
N ARG A 170 29.54 11.51 80.68
CA ARG A 170 29.06 10.48 81.61
C ARG A 170 30.13 10.01 82.59
N LEU A 171 31.36 9.82 82.13
CA LEU A 171 32.48 9.41 82.98
C LEU A 171 32.85 10.51 83.98
N ALA A 172 32.84 11.78 83.54
CA ALA A 172 33.07 12.93 84.41
C ALA A 172 31.95 13.07 85.46
N GLU A 173 30.69 12.86 85.09
CA GLU A 173 29.56 12.81 86.02
C GLU A 173 29.71 11.69 87.05
N ASP A 174 30.12 10.50 86.64
CA ASP A 174 30.29 9.35 87.52
C ASP A 174 31.47 9.53 88.50
N LEU A 175 32.59 10.05 88.02
CA LEU A 175 33.73 10.42 88.88
C LEU A 175 33.36 11.53 89.87
N LEU A 176 32.62 12.56 89.44
CA LEU A 176 32.17 13.63 90.32
C LEU A 176 31.22 13.10 91.41
N LYS A 177 30.29 12.20 91.05
CA LYS A 177 29.41 11.52 92.02
C LYS A 177 30.19 10.68 93.03
N THR A 178 31.25 9.99 92.60
CA THR A 178 32.01 9.06 93.44
C THR A 178 33.00 9.78 94.36
N HIS A 179 33.55 10.93 93.95
CA HIS A 179 34.56 11.67 94.70
C HIS A 179 34.03 12.92 95.44
N MET A 180 32.74 13.24 95.33
CA MET A 180 32.13 14.35 96.06
C MET A 180 32.16 14.12 97.58
N GLN A 181 32.91 14.97 98.29
CA GLN A 181 32.89 15.04 99.76
C GLN A 181 31.93 16.16 100.22
N GLU A 182 31.44 16.06 101.47
CA GLU A 182 30.45 17.00 102.04
C GLU A 182 30.96 18.46 102.08
N ALA A 183 32.29 18.65 102.13
CA ALA A 183 32.96 19.94 102.05
C ALA A 183 32.89 20.59 100.65
N ASP A 184 32.85 19.81 99.57
CA ASP A 184 32.73 20.33 98.21
C ASP A 184 31.32 20.86 97.94
N HIS A 185 30.30 20.26 98.57
CA HIS A 185 28.92 20.71 98.47
C HIS A 185 28.75 22.12 99.07
N GLN A 186 29.31 22.37 100.25
CA GLN A 186 29.30 23.70 100.87
C GLN A 186 30.06 24.74 100.04
N ARG A 187 31.19 24.35 99.44
CA ARG A 187 32.01 25.23 98.60
C ARG A 187 31.35 25.57 97.26
N LEU A 188 30.60 24.65 96.66
CA LEU A 188 29.77 24.92 95.47
C LEU A 188 28.61 25.88 95.80
N VAL A 189 27.92 25.68 96.92
CA VAL A 189 26.84 26.58 97.38
C VAL A 189 27.37 27.99 97.63
N GLN A 190 28.52 28.12 98.29
CA GLN A 190 29.18 29.41 98.53
C GLN A 190 29.54 30.13 97.21
N ARG A 191 30.06 29.39 96.21
CA ARG A 191 30.36 29.94 94.87
C ARG A 191 29.11 30.38 94.12
N TYR A 192 28.04 29.58 94.17
CA TYR A 192 26.76 29.92 93.54
C TYR A 192 26.17 31.20 94.16
N LEU A 193 26.18 31.29 95.49
CA LEU A 193 25.71 32.49 96.20
C LEU A 193 26.55 33.73 95.89
N THR A 194 27.86 33.56 95.67
CA THR A 194 28.77 34.67 95.32
C THR A 194 28.60 35.11 93.86
N GLN A 195 28.32 34.19 92.94
CA GLN A 195 28.13 34.53 91.53
C GLN A 195 26.78 35.21 91.28
N ILE A 196 25.71 34.76 91.94
CA ILE A 196 24.39 35.40 91.84
C ILE A 196 24.34 36.71 92.65
N GLY A 197 25.00 36.76 93.81
CA GLY A 197 25.14 37.97 94.62
C GLY A 197 26.08 39.03 94.00
N GLY A 198 27.01 38.62 93.14
CA GLY A 198 27.93 39.51 92.43
C GLY A 198 27.36 40.14 91.14
N GLU A 199 26.31 39.56 90.55
CA GLU A 199 25.61 40.13 89.39
C GLU A 199 24.46 41.08 89.76
N THR A 200 24.18 41.28 91.06
CA THR A 200 23.09 42.14 91.56
C THR A 200 23.55 43.35 92.38
N SER A 201 24.82 43.75 92.23
CA SER A 201 25.33 45.08 92.59
C SER A 201 25.98 45.73 91.37
#